data_AF-A0A8S2XVQ0-F1
#
_entry.id   AF-A0A8S2XVQ0-F1
#
_cell.length_a   1.000
_cell.length_b   1.000
_cell.length_c   1.000
_cell.angle_alpha   90.00
_cell.angle_beta   90.00
_cell.angle_gamma   90.00
#
_symmetry.space_group_name_H-M   'P 1'
#
loop_
_entity.id
_entity.type
_entity.pdbx_description
1 polymer ?
#
loop_
_entity_poly.entity_id
_entity_poly.type
_entity_poly.pdbx_seq_one_letter_code
_entity_poly.pdbx_strand_id
1 'polypeptide(L)'
;TLTTLDIGNNNISDEGAKAIAEALKTNQTLTALYMYDNKISSEGAKAIAEALKTNQTLTTLDIRGNNISDEGAKAIAEALETISVDKVSKDELQFLSVKMMEQFAF
;
A
#
# COMPACT_ATOMS: atom_id res chain seq x y z
N THR A 1 -7.62 16.73 -8.28
CA THR A 1 -6.56 16.01 -7.53
C THR A 1 -6.23 14.73 -8.27
N LEU A 2 -4.99 14.25 -8.23
CA LEU A 2 -4.57 13.07 -9.00
C LEU A 2 -4.99 11.79 -8.28
N THR A 3 -5.80 10.95 -8.94
CA THR A 3 -6.29 9.67 -8.41
C THR A 3 -5.62 8.46 -9.05
N THR A 4 -5.06 8.63 -10.25
CA THR A 4 -4.40 7.57 -10.99
C THR A 4 -3.09 8.09 -11.57
N LEU A 5 -2.03 7.31 -11.40
CA LEU A 5 -0.71 7.57 -11.96
C LEU A 5 -0.27 6.32 -12.72
N ASP A 6 -0.08 6.45 -14.03
CA ASP A 6 0.54 5.43 -14.86
C ASP A 6 1.91 5.92 -15.32
N ILE A 7 2.94 5.21 -14.89
CA ILE A 7 4.34 5.43 -15.21
C ILE A 7 5.01 4.09 -15.58
N GLY A 8 4.24 3.17 -16.16
CA GLY A 8 4.79 1.95 -16.74
C GLY A 8 5.73 2.25 -17.92
N ASN A 9 6.67 1.35 -18.22
CA ASN A 9 7.61 1.49 -19.36
C ASN A 9 8.50 2.76 -19.32
N ASN A 10 8.98 3.18 -18.14
CA ASN A 10 9.74 4.43 -17.97
C ASN A 10 11.19 4.25 -17.51
N ASN A 11 11.73 3.02 -17.48
CA ASN A 11 13.06 2.72 -16.94
C ASN A 11 13.28 3.18 -15.48
N ILE A 12 12.23 3.20 -14.66
CA ILE A 12 12.31 3.55 -13.25
C ILE A 12 13.20 2.52 -12.54
N SER A 13 14.24 3.00 -11.85
CA SER A 13 15.13 2.19 -11.00
C SER A 13 14.63 2.13 -9.56
N ASP A 14 15.38 1.45 -8.69
CA ASP A 14 15.09 1.41 -7.25
C ASP A 14 15.08 2.81 -6.61
N GLU A 15 15.93 3.73 -7.05
CA GLU A 15 15.94 5.11 -6.58
C GLU A 15 14.63 5.83 -6.91
N GLY A 16 14.12 5.62 -8.13
CA GLY A 16 12.83 6.16 -8.54
C GLY A 16 11.67 5.56 -7.74
N ALA A 17 11.68 4.24 -7.52
CA ALA A 17 10.71 3.57 -6.66
C ALA A 17 10.75 4.07 -5.21
N LYS A 18 11.95 4.30 -4.65
CA LYS A 18 12.15 4.88 -3.31
C LYS A 18 11.56 6.30 -3.23
N ALA A 19 11.76 7.13 -4.25
CA ALA A 19 11.16 8.46 -4.30
C ALA A 19 9.62 8.42 -4.35
N ILE A 20 9.06 7.48 -5.14
CA ILE A 20 7.61 7.26 -5.20
C ILE A 20 7.08 6.76 -3.85
N ALA A 21 7.79 5.86 -3.18
CA ALA A 21 7.42 5.39 -1.85
C ALA A 21 7.33 6.53 -0.83
N GLU A 22 8.30 7.44 -0.80
CA GLU A 22 8.24 8.62 0.09
C GLU A 22 7.04 9.53 -0.23
N ALA A 23 6.73 9.73 -1.51
CA ALA A 23 5.55 10.48 -1.91
C ALA A 23 4.25 9.78 -1.48
N LEU A 24 4.18 8.45 -1.59
CA LEU A 24 3.01 7.66 -1.20
C LEU A 24 2.70 7.79 0.29
N LYS A 25 3.69 7.88 1.18
CA LYS A 25 3.45 8.00 2.65
C LYS A 25 2.59 9.20 3.03
N THR A 26 2.61 10.27 2.23
CA THR A 26 1.86 11.51 2.51
C THR A 26 0.70 11.73 1.53
N ASN A 27 0.66 11.01 0.41
CA ASN A 27 -0.40 11.15 -0.58
C ASN A 27 -1.71 10.49 -0.09
N GLN A 28 -2.78 11.28 -0.03
CA GLN A 28 -4.10 10.86 0.44
C GLN A 28 -5.15 10.85 -0.69
N THR A 29 -4.72 10.84 -1.95
CA THR A 29 -5.64 10.99 -3.11
C THR A 29 -5.44 9.94 -4.18
N LEU A 30 -4.24 9.36 -4.29
CA LEU A 30 -3.91 8.38 -5.31
C LEU A 30 -4.52 7.02 -4.94
N THR A 31 -5.40 6.51 -5.79
CA THR A 31 -6.07 5.22 -5.61
C THR A 31 -5.47 4.12 -6.48
N ALA A 32 -4.82 4.48 -7.59
CA ALA A 32 -4.17 3.54 -8.50
C ALA A 32 -2.78 4.02 -8.95
N LEU A 33 -1.80 3.12 -8.85
CA LEU A 33 -0.42 3.33 -9.28
C LEU A 33 0.02 2.18 -10.19
N TYR A 34 0.41 2.51 -11.42
CA TYR A 34 0.93 1.56 -12.39
C TYR A 34 2.40 1.87 -12.67
N MET A 35 3.27 0.89 -12.41
CA MET A 35 4.72 0.96 -12.62
C MET A 35 5.24 -0.28 -13.36
N TYR A 36 4.40 -0.90 -14.20
CA TYR A 36 4.76 -2.10 -14.94
C TYR A 36 5.92 -1.85 -15.92
N ASP A 37 6.66 -2.91 -16.28
CA ASP A 37 7.76 -2.87 -17.25
C ASP A 37 8.81 -1.79 -16.95
N ASN A 38 9.30 -1.76 -15.71
CA ASN A 38 10.39 -0.89 -15.28
C ASN A 38 11.60 -1.72 -14.83
N LYS A 39 12.59 -1.10 -14.17
CA LYS A 39 13.82 -1.74 -13.69
C LYS A 39 13.87 -1.83 -12.17
N ILE A 40 12.71 -1.95 -11.53
CA ILE A 40 12.58 -1.99 -10.07
C ILE A 40 13.02 -3.39 -9.61
N SER A 41 13.95 -3.44 -8.68
CA SER A 41 14.37 -4.69 -8.03
C SER A 41 13.58 -4.91 -6.75
N SER A 42 13.92 -5.99 -6.03
CA SER A 42 13.37 -6.25 -4.70
C SER A 42 13.65 -5.14 -3.69
N GLU A 43 14.70 -4.32 -3.87
CA GLU A 43 14.93 -3.17 -2.99
C GLU A 43 13.87 -2.08 -3.17
N GLY A 44 13.60 -1.66 -4.40
CA GLY A 44 12.56 -0.68 -4.68
C GLY A 44 11.17 -1.20 -4.31
N ALA A 45 10.89 -2.48 -4.56
CA ALA A 45 9.64 -3.12 -4.14
C ALA A 45 9.45 -3.09 -2.61
N LYS A 46 10.49 -3.37 -1.82
CA LYS A 46 10.44 -3.26 -0.35
C LYS A 46 10.17 -1.84 0.12
N ALA A 47 10.72 -0.82 -0.55
CA ALA A 47 10.42 0.57 -0.23
C ALA A 47 8.94 0.91 -0.47
N ILE A 48 8.38 0.47 -1.60
CA ILE A 48 6.95 0.61 -1.89
C ILE A 48 6.12 -0.12 -0.83
N ALA A 49 6.47 -1.36 -0.48
CA ALA A 49 5.78 -2.13 0.56
C ALA A 49 5.72 -1.38 1.91
N GLU A 50 6.82 -0.75 2.32
CA GLU A 50 6.85 0.02 3.56
C GLU A 50 5.94 1.25 3.50
N ALA A 51 5.86 1.92 2.35
CA ALA A 51 4.92 3.03 2.15
C ALA A 51 3.45 2.58 2.15
N LEU A 52 3.15 1.37 1.65
CA LEU A 52 1.80 0.82 1.65
C LEU A 52 1.26 0.56 3.06
N LYS A 53 2.12 0.27 4.04
CA LYS A 53 1.68 0.07 5.43
C LYS A 53 1.06 1.32 6.05
N THR A 54 1.40 2.51 5.56
CA THR A 54 0.89 3.79 6.07
C THR A 54 -0.06 4.48 5.10
N ASN A 55 0.01 4.18 3.80
CA ASN A 55 -0.92 4.71 2.81
C ASN A 55 -2.28 3.98 2.87
N GLN A 56 -3.34 4.71 3.18
CA GLN A 56 -4.69 4.15 3.31
C GLN A 56 -5.57 4.32 2.05
N THR A 57 -5.06 4.97 1.02
CA THR A 57 -5.84 5.41 -0.15
C THR A 57 -5.56 4.61 -1.42
N LEU A 58 -4.34 4.10 -1.57
CA LEU A 58 -3.96 3.26 -2.69
C LEU A 58 -4.65 1.90 -2.58
N THR A 59 -5.38 1.52 -3.63
CA THR A 59 -6.12 0.26 -3.72
C THR A 59 -5.65 -0.62 -4.88
N THR A 60 -4.97 -0.03 -5.85
CA THR A 60 -4.44 -0.72 -7.02
C THR A 60 -2.96 -0.41 -7.18
N LEU A 61 -2.14 -1.46 -7.24
CA LEU A 61 -0.71 -1.38 -7.54
C LEU A 61 -0.38 -2.42 -8.62
N ASP A 62 0.18 -1.98 -9.74
CA ASP A 62 0.72 -2.86 -10.78
C ASP A 62 2.23 -2.65 -10.92
N ILE A 63 3.00 -3.70 -10.65
CA ILE A 63 4.46 -3.72 -10.73
C ILE A 63 4.96 -4.89 -11.58
N ARG A 64 4.12 -5.46 -12.44
CA ARG A 64 4.49 -6.56 -13.35
C ARG A 64 5.62 -6.15 -14.28
N GLY A 65 6.42 -7.10 -14.77
CA GLY A 65 7.51 -6.79 -15.70
C GLY A 65 8.70 -6.04 -15.09
N ASN A 66 8.85 -6.09 -13.76
CA ASN A 66 10.03 -5.60 -13.03
C ASN A 66 10.94 -6.76 -12.60
N ASN A 67 12.14 -6.44 -12.09
CA ASN A 67 13.16 -7.39 -11.63
C ASN A 67 12.98 -7.78 -10.14
N ILE A 68 11.74 -8.06 -9.74
CA ILE A 68 11.37 -8.33 -8.35
C ILE A 68 11.50 -9.83 -8.06
N SER A 69 12.30 -10.20 -7.06
CA SER A 69 12.42 -11.57 -6.56
C SER A 69 11.25 -11.95 -5.64
N ASP A 70 11.16 -13.23 -5.28
CA ASP A 70 10.15 -13.75 -4.36
C ASP A 70 10.12 -12.99 -3.02
N GLU A 71 11.28 -12.56 -2.49
CA GLU A 71 11.33 -11.77 -1.25
C GLU A 71 10.73 -10.37 -1.43
N GLY A 72 10.90 -9.76 -2.59
CA GLY A 72 10.30 -8.45 -2.89
C GLY A 72 8.79 -8.57 -3.08
N ALA A 73 8.34 -9.61 -3.78
CA ALA A 73 6.92 -9.91 -3.96
C ALA A 73 6.23 -10.22 -2.61
N LYS A 74 6.90 -10.99 -1.74
CA LYS A 74 6.41 -11.29 -0.39
C LYS A 74 6.23 -10.03 0.46
N ALA A 75 7.19 -9.10 0.42
CA ALA A 75 7.07 -7.84 1.15
C ALA A 75 5.84 -7.02 0.72
N ILE A 76 5.55 -6.97 -0.59
CA ILE A 76 4.35 -6.31 -1.12
C ILE A 76 3.08 -7.03 -0.64
N ALA A 77 3.05 -8.37 -0.68
CA ALA A 77 1.91 -9.15 -0.23
C ALA A 77 1.61 -8.92 1.27
N GLU A 78 2.62 -8.94 2.13
CA GLU A 78 2.49 -8.66 3.56
C GLU A 78 1.93 -7.25 3.82
N ALA A 79 2.38 -6.25 3.04
CA ALA A 79 1.84 -4.90 3.17
C ALA A 79 0.36 -4.81 2.75
N LEU A 80 -0.05 -5.52 1.69
CA LEU A 80 -1.45 -5.57 1.25
C LEU A 80 -2.37 -6.31 2.23
N GLU A 81 -1.86 -7.31 2.94
CA GLU A 81 -2.60 -7.95 4.05
C GLU A 81 -2.92 -6.94 5.15
N THR A 82 -1.96 -6.08 5.54
CA THR A 82 -2.19 -5.04 6.58
C THR A 82 -3.28 -4.03 6.19
N ILE A 83 -3.38 -3.65 4.90
CA ILE A 83 -4.46 -2.78 4.40
C ILE A 83 -5.83 -3.45 4.53
N SER A 84 -5.88 -4.78 4.45
CA SER A 84 -7.13 -5.57 4.50
C SER A 84 -7.63 -5.80 5.93
N VAL A 85 -6.74 -5.94 6.93
CA VAL A 85 -7.15 -6.16 8.34
C VAL A 85 -7.54 -4.89 9.09
N ASP A 86 -6.91 -3.75 8.82
CA ASP A 86 -7.22 -2.51 9.56
C ASP A 86 -8.54 -1.84 9.11
N LYS A 87 -9.03 -2.07 7.88
CA LYS A 87 -10.27 -1.44 7.38
C LYS A 87 -11.58 -2.12 7.80
N VAL A 88 -11.53 -3.40 8.21
CA VAL A 88 -12.76 -4.17 8.54
C VAL A 88 -12.87 -4.50 10.03
N SER A 89 -11.77 -4.61 10.78
CA SER A 89 -11.83 -5.26 12.10
C SER A 89 -11.74 -4.36 13.34
N LYS A 90 -11.03 -3.22 13.30
CA LYS A 90 -10.78 -2.44 14.53
C LYS A 90 -11.94 -1.53 14.92
N ASP A 91 -12.51 -0.79 13.99
CA ASP A 91 -13.55 0.19 14.28
C ASP A 91 -14.89 -0.47 14.66
N GLU A 92 -15.25 -1.60 14.02
CA GLU A 92 -16.49 -2.34 14.36
C GLU A 92 -16.40 -3.05 15.71
N LEU A 93 -15.27 -3.66 16.06
CA LEU A 93 -15.12 -4.37 17.34
C LEU A 93 -15.07 -3.40 18.52
N GLN A 94 -14.41 -2.25 18.37
CA GLN A 94 -14.36 -1.23 19.43
C GLN A 94 -15.72 -0.54 19.61
N PHE A 95 -16.44 -0.30 18.52
CA PHE A 95 -17.81 0.23 18.57
C PHE A 95 -18.79 -0.75 19.23
N LEU A 96 -18.71 -2.06 18.93
CA LEU A 96 -19.57 -3.08 19.53
C LEU A 96 -19.27 -3.27 21.03
N SER A 97 -18.00 -3.26 21.41
CA SER A 97 -17.53 -3.38 22.80
C SER A 97 -18.03 -2.25 23.70
N VAL A 98 -17.87 -0.99 23.26
CA VAL A 98 -18.34 0.19 24.02
C VAL A 98 -19.87 0.20 24.13
N LYS A 99 -20.58 -0.09 23.04
CA LYS A 99 -22.04 -0.10 23.01
C LYS A 99 -22.66 -1.22 23.85
N MET A 100 -21.99 -2.38 23.96
CA MET A 100 -22.37 -3.43 24.90
C MET A 100 -22.19 -3.00 26.36
N MET A 101 -21.08 -2.34 26.71
CA MET A 101 -20.85 -1.89 28.10
C MET A 101 -21.88 -0.84 28.57
N GLU A 102 -22.34 0.05 27.68
CA GLU A 102 -23.37 1.05 28.01
C GLU A 102 -24.78 0.45 28.17
N GLN A 103 -25.11 -0.63 27.45
CA GLN A 103 -26.45 -1.25 27.52
C GLN A 103 -26.69 -2.11 28.77
N PHE A 104 -25.64 -2.50 29.49
CA PHE A 104 -25.74 -3.28 30.74
C PHE A 104 -25.47 -2.46 32.00
N ALA A 105 -25.32 -1.14 31.89
CA ALA A 105 -25.25 -0.25 33.05
C ALA A 105 -26.67 0.08 33.57
N PHE A 106 -27.29 -0.85 34.29
CA PHE A 106 -28.44 -0.61 35.16
C PHE A 106 -28.20 -1.24 36.54
#